data_AF-A0A401IE13-F1
#
_entry.id   AF-A0A401IE13-F1
#
_cell.length_a   1.000
_cell.length_b   1.000
_cell.length_c   1.000
_cell.angle_alpha   90.00
_cell.angle_beta   90.00
_cell.angle_gamma   90.00
#
_symmetry.space_group_name_H-M   'P 1'
#
loop_
_entity.id
_entity.type
_entity.pdbx_description
1 polymer ?
#
loop_
_entity_poly.entity_id
_entity_poly.type
_entity_poly.pdbx_seq_one_letter_code
_entity_poly.pdbx_strand_id
1 'polypeptide(L)'
;MPLLSNMELRGIEKGKEIGKEIGKEIGALQNARDDVKEVLKIRLGEITSEIETSLDQISDLSVLKEKLKMAVTVNSLEEFKQSFLNNYRKN
;
A
#
# COMPACT_ATOMS: atom_id res chain seq x y z
N MET A 1 -9.30 -22.88 -38.25
CA MET A 1 -9.13 -22.37 -36.88
C MET A 1 -7.71 -22.66 -36.45
N PRO A 2 -6.94 -21.69 -35.94
CA PRO A 2 -5.63 -21.99 -35.37
C PRO A 2 -5.83 -22.84 -34.11
N LEU A 3 -5.23 -24.02 -34.08
CA LEU A 3 -5.21 -24.87 -32.90
C LEU A 3 -4.04 -24.38 -32.03
N LEU A 4 -4.32 -23.69 -30.94
CA LEU A 4 -3.28 -23.39 -29.96
C LEU A 4 -2.73 -24.71 -29.43
N SER A 5 -1.40 -24.80 -29.34
CA SER A 5 -0.77 -25.98 -28.74
C SER A 5 -1.09 -26.05 -27.25
N ASN A 6 -1.14 -27.25 -26.68
CA ASN A 6 -1.31 -27.46 -25.24
C ASN A 6 -0.29 -26.66 -24.40
N MET A 7 0.89 -26.38 -24.95
CA MET A 7 1.91 -25.56 -24.30
C MET A 7 1.51 -24.08 -24.24
N GLU A 8 0.86 -23.56 -25.28
CA GLU A 8 0.38 -22.18 -25.33
C GLU A 8 -0.83 -21.97 -24.42
N LEU A 9 -1.75 -22.94 -24.36
CA LEU A 9 -2.87 -22.92 -23.42
C LEU A 9 -2.38 -22.84 -21.96
N ARG A 10 -1.39 -23.68 -21.60
CA ARG A 10 -0.77 -23.64 -20.27
C ARG A 10 -0.05 -22.31 -19.98
N GLY A 11 0.58 -21.71 -20.99
CA GLY A 11 1.21 -20.40 -20.87
C GLY A 11 0.20 -19.29 -20.55
N ILE A 12 -0.94 -19.30 -21.23
CA ILE A 12 -2.05 -18.35 -21.01
C ILE A 12 -2.66 -18.53 -19.63
N GLU A 13 -2.91 -19.78 -19.20
CA GLU A 13 -3.46 -20.09 -17.88
C GLU A 13 -2.53 -19.61 -16.75
N LYS A 14 -1.22 -19.91 -16.84
CA LYS A 14 -0.24 -19.42 -15.87
C LYS A 14 -0.13 -17.90 -15.86
N GLY A 15 -0.11 -17.27 -17.03
CA GLY A 15 -0.07 -15.80 -17.13
C GLY A 15 -1.29 -15.14 -16.46
N LYS A 16 -2.47 -15.74 -16.62
CA LYS A 16 -3.70 -15.27 -15.97
C LYS A 16 -3.69 -15.46 -14.45
N GLU A 17 -3.16 -16.58 -13.97
CA GLU A 17 -3.01 -16.85 -12.54
C GLU A 17 -2.04 -15.86 -11.89
N ILE A 18 -0.84 -15.71 -12.46
CA ILE A 18 0.18 -14.76 -11.99
C ILE A 18 -0.36 -13.33 -12.01
N GLY A 19 -1.01 -12.91 -13.11
CA GLY A 19 -1.61 -11.57 -13.21
C GLY A 19 -2.69 -11.30 -12.16
N LYS A 20 -3.47 -12.33 -11.80
CA LYS A 20 -4.50 -12.21 -10.76
C LYS A 20 -3.89 -12.08 -9.36
N GLU A 21 -2.82 -12.81 -9.07
CA GLU A 21 -2.13 -12.71 -7.78
C GLU A 21 -1.42 -11.35 -7.62
N ILE A 22 -0.66 -10.93 -8.64
CA ILE A 22 -0.02 -9.62 -8.66
C ILE A 22 -1.05 -8.49 -8.53
N GLY A 23 -2.16 -8.57 -9.28
CA GLY A 23 -3.22 -7.56 -9.22
C GLY A 23 -3.87 -7.42 -7.84
N LYS A 24 -4.01 -8.53 -7.10
CA LYS A 24 -4.51 -8.49 -5.72
C LYS A 24 -3.53 -7.83 -4.76
N GLU A 25 -2.24 -8.16 -4.87
CA GLU A 25 -1.21 -7.60 -4.00
C GLU A 25 -1.05 -6.09 -4.22
N ILE A 26 -0.94 -5.67 -5.49
CA ILE A 26 -0.87 -4.26 -5.85
C ILE A 26 -2.13 -3.52 -5.41
N GLY A 27 -3.31 -4.10 -5.64
CA GLY A 27 -4.59 -3.51 -5.22
C GLY A 27 -4.69 -3.36 -3.70
N ALA A 28 -4.23 -4.35 -2.93
CA ALA A 28 -4.21 -4.29 -1.48
C ALA A 28 -3.26 -3.21 -0.96
N LEU A 29 -2.08 -3.07 -1.55
CA LEU A 29 -1.12 -2.01 -1.21
C LEU A 29 -1.69 -0.63 -1.51
N GLN A 30 -2.27 -0.46 -2.70
CA GLN A 30 -2.88 0.81 -3.11
C GLN A 30 -4.03 1.19 -2.18
N ASN A 31 -4.93 0.25 -1.87
CA ASN A 31 -6.03 0.48 -0.94
C ASN A 31 -5.51 0.85 0.45
N ALA A 32 -4.50 0.15 0.97
CA ALA A 32 -3.96 0.47 2.28
C ALA A 32 -3.30 1.87 2.32
N ARG A 33 -2.67 2.31 1.22
CA ARG A 33 -2.17 3.70 1.11
C ARG A 33 -3.31 4.70 1.11
N ASP A 34 -4.36 4.44 0.34
CA ASP A 34 -5.53 5.30 0.22
C ASP A 34 -6.27 5.42 1.57
N ASP A 35 -6.47 4.30 2.26
CA ASP A 35 -7.06 4.24 3.61
C ASP A 35 -6.28 5.14 4.59
N VAL A 36 -4.94 5.07 4.57
CA VAL A 36 -4.12 5.91 5.46
C VAL A 36 -4.31 7.39 5.12
N LYS A 37 -4.27 7.75 3.84
CA LYS A 37 -4.48 9.13 3.39
C LYS A 37 -5.87 9.63 3.78
N GLU A 38 -6.89 8.82 3.58
CA GLU A 38 -8.27 9.15 3.90
C GLU A 38 -8.46 9.35 5.41
N VAL A 39 -7.95 8.44 6.25
CA VAL A 39 -8.03 8.59 7.71
C VAL A 39 -7.31 9.86 8.18
N LEU A 40 -6.11 10.12 7.67
CA LEU A 40 -5.38 11.34 8.00
C LEU A 40 -6.17 12.57 7.55
N LYS A 41 -6.82 12.51 6.37
CA LYS A 41 -7.61 13.62 5.85
C LYS A 41 -8.86 13.89 6.69
N ILE A 42 -9.55 12.83 7.11
CA ILE A 42 -10.76 12.91 7.93
C ILE A 42 -10.43 13.43 9.33
N ARG A 43 -9.36 12.94 9.96
CA ARG A 43 -9.01 13.32 11.33
C ARG A 43 -8.29 14.65 11.45
N LEU A 44 -7.34 14.90 10.56
CA LEU A 44 -6.36 15.97 10.70
C LEU A 44 -6.53 17.05 9.62
N GLY A 45 -7.44 16.85 8.66
CA GLY A 45 -7.72 17.83 7.61
C GLY A 45 -6.78 17.66 6.40
N GLU A 46 -5.99 18.68 6.06
CA GLU A 46 -5.17 18.62 4.86
C GLU A 46 -3.86 17.87 5.09
N ILE A 47 -3.62 16.81 4.32
CA ILE A 47 -2.36 16.06 4.34
C ILE A 47 -1.32 16.73 3.45
N THR A 48 -0.11 16.94 3.98
CA THR A 48 1.02 17.47 3.20
C THR A 48 1.57 16.43 2.23
N SER A 49 2.01 16.86 1.05
CA SER A 49 2.60 16.00 0.00
C SER A 49 3.82 15.19 0.45
N GLU A 50 4.51 15.63 1.51
CA GLU A 50 5.61 14.88 2.13
C GLU A 50 5.14 13.53 2.72
N ILE A 51 3.98 13.52 3.37
CA ILE A 51 3.39 12.29 3.94
C ILE A 51 2.93 11.36 2.82
N GLU A 52 2.33 11.93 1.78
CA GLU A 52 1.91 11.14 0.62
C GLU A 52 3.09 10.46 -0.07
N THR A 53 4.19 11.19 -0.27
CA THR A 53 5.42 10.64 -0.84
C THR A 53 5.99 9.54 0.05
N SER A 54 5.98 9.75 1.37
CA SER A 54 6.47 8.77 2.34
C SER A 54 5.63 7.48 2.34
N LEU A 55 4.32 7.58 2.15
CA LEU A 55 3.42 6.43 2.03
C LEU A 55 3.60 5.69 0.70
N ASP A 56 3.86 6.41 -0.39
CA ASP A 56 4.06 5.82 -1.71
C ASP A 56 5.36 5.00 -1.80
N GLN A 57 6.37 5.41 -1.03
CA GLN A 57 7.62 4.65 -0.88
C GLN A 57 7.47 3.35 -0.07
N ILE A 58 6.36 3.15 0.66
CA ILE A 58 6.14 1.91 1.41
C ILE A 58 5.57 0.84 0.49
N SER A 59 6.37 -0.18 0.23
CA SER A 59 5.96 -1.38 -0.53
C SER A 59 5.45 -2.51 0.36
N ASP A 60 5.43 -2.33 1.68
CA ASP A 60 5.04 -3.36 2.64
C ASP A 60 3.64 -3.10 3.24
N LEU A 61 2.72 -4.04 3.00
CA LEU A 61 1.33 -3.94 3.45
C LEU A 61 1.21 -3.91 4.98
N SER A 62 2.08 -4.63 5.69
CA SER A 62 2.03 -4.68 7.15
C SER A 62 2.41 -3.32 7.74
N VAL A 63 3.44 -2.69 7.18
CA VAL A 63 3.86 -1.33 7.57
C VAL A 63 2.75 -0.33 7.30
N LEU A 64 2.08 -0.39 6.14
CA LEU A 64 0.94 0.48 5.83
C LEU A 64 -0.21 0.31 6.84
N LYS A 65 -0.54 -0.93 7.23
CA LYS A 65 -1.56 -1.18 8.25
C LYS A 65 -1.17 -0.63 9.63
N GLU A 66 0.10 -0.69 10.00
CA GLU A 66 0.59 -0.04 11.23
C GLU A 66 0.51 1.47 11.13
N LYS A 67 0.90 2.06 9.99
CA LYS A 67 0.72 3.49 9.73
C LYS A 67 -0.75 3.88 9.85
N LEU A 68 -1.68 3.09 9.31
CA LEU A 68 -3.12 3.33 9.43
C LEU A 68 -3.53 3.40 10.90
N LYS A 69 -3.16 2.41 11.73
CA LYS A 69 -3.45 2.41 13.18
C LYS A 69 -2.94 3.67 13.87
N MET A 70 -1.75 4.12 13.49
CA MET A 70 -1.17 5.35 14.04
C MET A 70 -1.91 6.59 13.55
N ALA A 71 -2.34 6.66 12.29
CA ALA A 71 -3.17 7.74 11.79
C ALA A 71 -4.49 7.88 12.58
N VAL A 72 -5.05 6.77 13.08
CA VAL A 72 -6.23 6.79 13.97
C VAL A 72 -5.89 7.04 15.44
N THR A 73 -4.62 7.10 15.83
CA THR A 73 -4.23 7.29 17.24
C THR A 73 -3.65 8.68 17.48
N VAL A 74 -2.90 9.19 16.50
CA VAL A 74 -2.24 10.49 16.58
C VAL A 74 -3.23 11.65 16.57
N ASN A 75 -2.86 12.72 17.26
CA ASN A 75 -3.69 13.93 17.38
C ASN A 75 -3.31 15.02 16.36
N SER A 76 -2.14 14.90 15.72
CA SER A 76 -1.60 15.88 14.76
C SER A 76 -0.75 15.22 13.68
N LEU A 77 -0.63 15.87 12.52
CA LEU A 77 0.20 15.40 11.39
C LEU A 77 1.69 15.36 11.74
N GLU A 78 2.15 16.27 12.60
CA GLU A 78 3.53 16.27 13.10
C GLU A 78 3.84 15.01 13.91
N GLU A 79 2.91 14.56 14.75
CA GLU A 79 3.06 13.34 15.55
C GLU A 79 3.08 12.09 14.65
N PHE A 80 2.27 12.10 13.59
CA PHE A 80 2.33 11.07 12.55
C PHE A 80 3.69 11.02 11.84
N LYS A 81 4.24 12.18 11.45
CA LYS A 81 5.58 12.29 10.85
C LYS A 81 6.68 11.84 11.80
N GLN A 82 6.59 12.21 13.07
CA GLN A 82 7.54 11.75 14.09
C GLN A 82 7.51 10.24 14.22
N SER A 83 6.35 9.59 14.11
CA SER A 83 6.26 8.12 14.07
C SER A 83 6.96 7.50 12.84
N PHE A 84 7.01 8.22 11.72
CA PHE A 84 7.82 7.82 10.57
C PHE A 84 9.32 7.86 10.88
N LEU A 85 9.80 8.91 11.54
CA LEU A 85 11.21 9.11 11.89
C LEU A 85 11.67 8.22 13.07
N ASN A 86 10.80 7.98 14.06
CA ASN A 86 11.16 7.30 15.30
C ASN A 86 11.34 5.78 15.13
N ASN A 87 10.99 5.22 13.97
CA ASN A 87 11.30 3.83 13.61
C ASN A 87 12.82 3.58 13.41
N TYR A 88 13.66 4.61 13.29
CA TYR A 88 15.11 4.48 13.16
C TYR A 88 15.87 4.48 14.50
N ARG A 89 15.17 4.60 15.65
CA ARG A 89 15.81 4.80 16.97
C ARG A 89 15.74 3.61 17.92
N LYS A 90 15.27 2.45 17.43
CA LYS A 90 15.36 1.16 18.13
C LYS A 90 16.36 0.25 17.39
N ASN A 91 17.64 0.58 17.49
CA ASN A 91 18.74 -0.36 17.33
C ASN A 91 19.83 0.03 18.32
#